data_AF-A0A917W544-F1
#
_entry.id   AF-A0A917W544-F1
#
_cell.length_a   1.000
_cell.length_b   1.000
_cell.length_c   1.000
_cell.angle_alpha   90.00
_cell.angle_beta   90.00
_cell.angle_gamma   90.00
#
_symmetry.space_group_name_H-M   'P 1'
#
loop_
_entity.id
_entity.type
_entity.pdbx_description
1 polymer ?
#
loop_
_entity_poly.entity_id
_entity_poly.type
_entity_poly.pdbx_seq_one_letter_code
_entity_poly.pdbx_strand_id
1 'polypeptide(L)' 'MNRKDLSKKIEKLRDQLVLTAVEEPLSSPKIQHMSRRLDKLLNKYEQLLR' A
#
# COMPACT_ATOMS: atom_id res chain seq x y z
N MET A 1 12.58 -3.57 -9.98
CA MET A 1 11.28 -4.28 -9.88
C MET A 1 10.43 -3.82 -11.04
N ASN A 2 9.82 -4.74 -11.79
CA ASN A 2 9.02 -4.36 -12.96
C ASN A 2 7.61 -3.87 -12.54
N ARG A 3 6.88 -3.28 -13.48
CA ARG A 3 5.53 -2.75 -13.27
C ARG A 3 4.54 -3.79 -12.74
N LYS A 4 4.60 -5.03 -13.24
CA LYS A 4 3.69 -6.11 -12.82
C LYS A 4 3.92 -6.51 -11.37
N ASP A 5 5.18 -6.63 -10.96
CA ASP A 5 5.54 -6.97 -9.58
C ASP A 5 5.16 -5.86 -8.60
N LEU A 6 5.33 -4.60 -9.02
CA LEU A 6 4.94 -3.45 -8.21
C LEU A 6 3.41 -3.37 -8.04
N SER A 7 2.66 -3.59 -9.13
CA SER A 7 1.20 -3.67 -9.10
C SER A 7 0.72 -4.75 -8.13
N LYS A 8 1.27 -5.96 -8.21
CA LYS A 8 0.91 -7.07 -7.30
C LYS A 8 1.19 -6.73 -5.84
N LYS A 9 2.28 -6.03 -5.54
CA LYS A 9 2.59 -5.59 -4.17
C LYS A 9 1.64 -4.51 -3.67
N ILE A 10 1.23 -3.57 -4.53
CA ILE A 10 0.23 -2.54 -4.20
C ILE A 10 -1.10 -3.21 -3.84
N GLU A 11 -1.60 -4.10 -4.71
CA GLU A 11 -2.85 -4.82 -4.48
C GLU A 11 -2.82 -5.62 -3.18
N LYS A 12 -1.76 -6.41 -2.97
CA LYS A 12 -1.60 -7.20 -1.74
C LYS A 12 -1.58 -6.32 -0.48
N LEU A 13 -0.89 -5.18 -0.51
CA LEU A 13 -0.81 -4.29 0.64
C LEU A 13 -2.16 -3.56 0.87
N ARG A 14 -2.86 -3.19 -0.21
CA ARG A 14 -4.21 -2.62 -0.13
C ARG A 14 -5.16 -3.60 0.56
N ASP A 15 -5.18 -4.86 0.16
CA ASP A 15 -6.08 -5.86 0.73
C ASP A 15 -5.77 -6.08 2.22
N GLN A 16 -4.49 -6.13 2.59
CA GLN A 16 -4.08 -6.19 4.00
C GLN A 16 -4.52 -4.96 4.80
N LEU A 17 -4.43 -3.76 4.20
CA LEU A 17 -4.83 -2.51 4.85
C LEU A 17 -6.34 -2.46 5.07
N VAL A 18 -7.13 -2.88 4.09
CA VAL A 18 -8.60 -3.00 4.20
C VAL A 18 -8.97 -3.95 5.34
N LEU A 19 -8.36 -5.14 5.37
CA LEU A 19 -8.61 -6.12 6.45
C LEU A 19 -8.19 -5.58 7.82
N THR A 20 -7.07 -4.87 7.91
CA THR A 20 -6.60 -4.30 9.18
C THR A 20 -7.49 -3.15 9.64
N ALA A 21 -8.06 -2.37 8.72
CA ALA A 21 -8.98 -1.27 9.02
C ALA A 21 -10.33 -1.72 9.57
N VAL A 22 -10.68 -3.00 9.44
CA VAL A 22 -11.86 -3.60 10.10
C VAL A 22 -11.61 -3.75 11.60
N GLU A 23 -10.37 -4.10 11.98
CA GLU A 23 -10.01 -4.46 13.36
C GLU A 23 -9.38 -3.30 14.14
N GLU A 24 -8.80 -2.31 13.46
CA GLU A 24 -8.05 -1.23 14.08
C GLU A 24 -8.53 0.17 13.63
N PRO A 25 -8.53 1.18 14.52
CA PRO A 25 -8.81 2.55 14.13
C PRO A 25 -7.84 3.05 13.06
N LEU A 26 -8.28 3.90 12.15
CA LEU A 26 -7.41 4.47 11.10
C LEU A 26 -6.20 5.23 11.64
N SER A 27 -6.28 5.73 12.88
CA SER A 27 -5.17 6.39 13.59
C SER A 27 -4.15 5.40 14.17
N SER A 28 -4.39 4.09 14.11
CA SER A 28 -3.48 3.10 14.70
C SER A 28 -2.09 3.20 14.06
N PRO A 29 -1.00 3.05 14.84
CA PRO A 29 0.36 3.09 14.29
C PRO A 29 0.58 2.09 13.15
N LYS A 30 -0.11 0.95 13.21
CA LYS A 30 -0.04 -0.10 12.20
C LYS A 30 -0.73 0.31 10.90
N ILE A 31 -1.96 0.83 10.94
CA ILE A 31 -2.63 1.35 9.75
C ILE A 31 -1.83 2.50 9.15
N GLN A 32 -1.38 3.45 9.99
CA GLN A 32 -0.56 4.57 9.54
C GLN A 32 0.75 4.12 8.88
N HIS A 33 1.40 3.07 9.40
CA HIS A 33 2.58 2.48 8.78
C HIS A 33 2.25 1.85 7.42
N MET A 34 1.15 1.10 7.32
CA MET A 34 0.72 0.46 6.09
C MET A 34 0.33 1.48 5.02
N SER A 35 -0.40 2.54 5.38
CA SER A 35 -0.76 3.65 4.47
C SER A 35 0.49 4.32 3.89
N ARG A 36 1.44 4.73 4.74
CA ARG A 36 2.72 5.32 4.28
C ARG A 36 3.50 4.40 3.35
N ARG A 37 3.42 3.08 3.58
CA ARG A 37 4.08 2.10 2.73
C ARG A 37 3.36 1.96 1.39
N LEU A 38 2.03 2.01 1.38
CA LEU A 38 1.22 1.99 0.16
C LEU A 38 1.50 3.22 -0.70
N ASP A 39 1.53 4.41 -0.11
CA ASP A 39 1.87 5.66 -0.81
C ASP A 39 3.24 5.59 -1.50
N LYS A 40 4.26 5.06 -0.80
CA LYS A 40 5.59 4.87 -1.38
C LYS A 40 5.58 3.92 -2.58
N LEU A 41 4.70 2.91 -2.59
CA LEU A 41 4.59 1.98 -3.72
C LEU A 41 3.84 2.63 -4.89
N LEU A 42 2.77 3.38 -4.61
CA LEU A 42 2.02 4.14 -5.61
C LEU A 42 2.91 5.16 -6.31
N ASN A 43 3.69 5.95 -5.56
CA ASN A 43 4.62 6.92 -6.12
C ASN A 43 5.68 6.26 -7.01
N LYS A 44 6.20 5.10 -6.60
CA LYS A 44 7.12 4.32 -7.44
C LYS A 44 6.44 3.81 -8.71
N TYR A 45 5.15 3.50 -8.66
CA TYR A 45 4.41 3.01 -9.83
C TYR A 45 4.17 4.16 -10.81
N GLU A 46 3.79 5.33 -10.30
CA GLU A 46 3.65 6.54 -11.11
C GLU A 46 4.96 6.92 -11.81
N GLN A 47 6.10 6.83 -11.11
CA GLN A 47 7.42 7.06 -11.71
C GLN A 47 7.75 6.11 -12.88
N LEU A 48 7.14 4.93 -12.94
CA LEU A 48 7.32 3.99 -14.06
C LEU A 48 6.33 4.24 -15.21
N LEU A 49 5.36 5.12 -15.02
CA LEU A 49 4.41 5.55 -16.06
C LEU A 49 4.87 6.82 -16.78
N ARG A 50 5.76 7.60 -16.15
CA ARG A 50 6.42 8.77 -16.74
C ARG A 50 7.62 8.33 -17.56
#